data_AF-A0A7S4E977-F1
#
_entry.id   AF-A0A7S4E977-F1
#
_cell.length_a   1.000
_cell.length_b   1.000
_cell.length_c   1.000
_cell.angle_alpha   90.00
_cell.angle_beta   90.00
_cell.angle_gamma   90.00
#
_symmetry.space_group_name_H-M   'P 1'
#
loop_
_entity.id
_entity.type
_entity.pdbx_description
1 polymer ?
#
loop_
_entity_poly.entity_id
_entity_poly.type
_entity_poly.pdbx_seq_one_letter_code
_entity_poly.pdbx_strand_id
1 'polypeptide(L)'
;MPQLSKRGYRGFFLKKPKSPCLKTAPGSGLEDGCALFCREATVSVVCVETMHYAASNQVALLATVRVPGSSSFIVACTHLVARKTAEGEAQRKKQVCELMERLDTMGLPCVICLDMNAAPHDAAYAAQAYPAT
;
A
#
# COMPACT_ATOMS: atom_id res chain seq x y z
N MET A 1 -7.87 19.60 -5.91
CA MET A 1 -7.49 19.25 -4.53
C MET A 1 -8.29 18.04 -4.07
N PRO A 2 -7.70 17.08 -3.33
CA PRO A 2 -8.43 15.89 -2.86
C PRO A 2 -9.61 16.32 -1.97
N GLN A 3 -10.82 15.78 -2.17
CA GLN A 3 -12.00 16.15 -1.37
C GLN A 3 -11.81 15.94 0.14
N LEU A 4 -10.90 15.03 0.52
CA LEU A 4 -10.54 14.74 1.90
C LEU A 4 -9.76 15.87 2.59
N SER A 5 -9.05 16.73 1.87
CA SER A 5 -8.36 17.88 2.49
C SER A 5 -9.37 18.88 3.06
N LYS A 6 -10.50 19.07 2.39
CA LYS A 6 -11.63 19.87 2.90
C LYS A 6 -12.27 19.29 4.17
N ARG A 7 -11.97 18.02 4.48
CA ARG A 7 -12.41 17.32 5.69
C ARG A 7 -11.29 17.20 6.74
N GLY A 8 -10.17 17.92 6.57
CA GLY A 8 -9.06 17.96 7.51
C GLY A 8 -8.11 16.75 7.45
N TYR A 9 -8.05 16.08 6.30
CA TYR A 9 -7.10 14.98 6.07
C TYR A 9 -5.92 15.43 5.22
N ARG A 10 -4.72 15.11 5.69
CA ARG A 10 -3.50 15.16 4.90
C ARG A 10 -3.32 13.85 4.15
N GLY A 11 -3.14 13.92 2.84
CA GLY A 11 -2.99 12.76 1.96
C GLY A 11 -1.56 12.61 1.44
N PHE A 12 -1.12 11.36 1.31
CA PHE A 12 0.12 10.95 0.67
C PHE A 12 -0.19 9.87 -0.35
N PHE A 13 0.45 9.92 -1.51
CA PHE A 13 0.20 8.97 -2.60
C PHE A 13 1.51 8.55 -3.25
N LEU A 14 1.62 7.25 -3.51
CA LEU A 14 2.73 6.66 -4.24
C LEU A 14 2.17 5.79 -5.37
N LYS A 15 2.37 6.24 -6.60
CA LYS A 15 2.00 5.48 -7.80
C LYS A 15 2.88 4.26 -8.00
N LYS A 16 2.34 3.24 -8.66
CA LYS A 16 3.15 2.13 -9.19
C LYS A 16 4.05 2.64 -10.32
N PRO A 17 5.30 2.14 -10.46
CA PRO A 17 6.20 2.56 -11.54
C PRO A 17 5.63 2.37 -12.95
N LYS A 18 4.85 1.31 -13.15
CA LYS A 18 4.17 0.96 -14.41
C LYS A 18 2.71 0.62 -14.12
N SER A 19 1.90 1.63 -13.80
CA SER A 19 0.49 1.43 -13.47
C SER A 19 -0.26 0.71 -14.62
N PRO A 20 -1.02 -0.38 -14.34
CA PRO A 20 -1.91 -0.98 -15.33
C PRO A 20 -3.01 -0.03 -15.83
N CYS A 21 -3.39 1.01 -15.07
CA CYS A 21 -4.42 1.97 -15.47
C CYS A 21 -4.07 2.72 -16.77
N LEU A 22 -2.76 2.90 -17.05
CA LEU A 22 -2.30 3.48 -18.32
C LEU A 22 -2.67 2.63 -19.54
N LYS A 23 -2.90 1.33 -19.36
CA LYS A 23 -3.33 0.42 -20.42
C LYS A 23 -4.86 0.44 -20.61
N THR A 24 -5.61 0.59 -19.51
CA THR A 24 -7.08 0.56 -19.55
C THR A 24 -7.68 1.91 -19.94
N ALA A 25 -6.97 3.02 -19.66
CA ALA A 25 -7.37 4.36 -20.08
C ALA A 25 -6.16 5.12 -20.69
N PRO A 26 -5.72 4.75 -21.91
CA PRO A 26 -4.60 5.39 -22.58
C PRO A 26 -4.82 6.90 -22.73
N GLY A 27 -3.79 7.70 -22.42
CA GLY A 27 -3.84 9.16 -22.53
C GLY A 27 -4.50 9.88 -21.35
N SER A 28 -5.12 9.17 -20.40
CA SER A 28 -5.71 9.80 -19.19
C SER A 28 -4.68 10.35 -18.22
N GLY A 29 -3.45 9.82 -18.25
CA GLY A 29 -2.41 10.11 -17.26
C GLY A 29 -2.73 9.58 -15.85
N LEU A 30 -3.81 8.83 -15.68
CA LEU A 30 -4.25 8.31 -14.38
C LEU A 30 -3.50 7.01 -14.06
N GLU A 31 -2.78 7.02 -12.95
CA GLU A 31 -1.98 5.91 -12.46
C GLU A 31 -2.50 5.48 -11.08
N ASP A 32 -2.64 4.18 -10.86
CA ASP A 32 -2.95 3.61 -9.54
C ASP A 32 -1.72 3.50 -8.65
N GLY A 33 -1.98 3.37 -7.35
CA GLY A 33 -0.95 3.34 -6.32
C GLY A 33 -1.54 3.15 -4.93
N CYS A 34 -0.69 3.34 -3.92
CA CYS A 34 -1.09 3.33 -2.52
C CYS A 34 -1.28 4.77 -2.02
N ALA A 35 -2.30 4.98 -1.18
CA ALA A 35 -2.57 6.27 -0.56
C ALA A 35 -2.77 6.11 0.95
N LEU A 36 -2.23 7.07 1.71
CA LEU A 36 -2.48 7.20 3.15
C LEU A 36 -3.10 8.56 3.43
N PHE A 37 -4.13 8.58 4.27
CA PHE A 37 -4.78 9.80 4.72
C PHE A 37 -4.80 9.85 6.24
N CYS A 38 -4.25 10.92 6.81
CA CYS A 38 -4.22 11.14 8.25
C CYS A 38 -5.03 12.38 8.59
N ARG A 39 -5.92 12.29 9.59
CA ARG A 39 -6.69 13.45 10.07
C ARG A 39 -5.77 14.32 10.93
N GLU A 40 -5.47 15.52 10.45
CA GLU A 40 -4.45 16.40 11.04
C GLU A 40 -4.79 16.84 12.46
N ALA A 41 -6.08 16.92 12.79
CA ALA A 41 -6.56 17.26 14.14
C ALA A 41 -6.25 16.19 15.20
N THR A 42 -5.98 14.94 14.79
CA THR A 42 -5.83 13.80 15.72
C THR A 42 -4.50 13.06 15.58
N VAL A 43 -3.84 13.18 14.41
CA VAL A 43 -2.64 12.43 14.08
C VAL A 43 -1.63 13.36 13.43
N SER A 44 -0.45 13.46 14.04
CA SER A 44 0.71 14.15 13.46
C SER A 44 1.54 13.16 12.65
N VAL A 45 1.86 13.52 11.41
CA VAL A 45 2.75 12.74 10.55
C VAL A 45 4.18 13.23 10.74
N VAL A 46 5.06 12.36 11.22
CA VAL A 46 6.48 12.68 11.50
C VAL A 46 7.30 12.58 10.22
N CYS A 47 7.18 11.47 9.51
CA CYS A 47 7.81 11.28 8.21
C CYS A 47 7.00 10.29 7.37
N VAL A 48 7.21 10.35 6.06
CA VAL A 48 6.66 9.41 5.10
C VAL A 48 7.79 8.85 4.27
N GLU A 49 7.82 7.54 4.13
CA GLU A 49 8.78 6.81 3.33
C GLU A 49 8.06 6.04 2.22
N THR A 50 8.66 6.05 1.04
CA THR A 50 8.19 5.34 -0.15
C THR A 50 9.09 4.15 -0.40
N MET A 51 8.50 2.97 -0.54
CA MET A 51 9.23 1.72 -0.78
C MET A 51 8.80 1.12 -2.12
N HIS A 52 9.80 0.68 -2.89
CA HIS A 52 9.61 -0.07 -4.13
C HIS A 52 10.14 -1.49 -3.94
N TYR A 53 9.28 -2.49 -4.13
CA TYR A 53 9.69 -3.87 -3.97
C TYR A 53 10.70 -4.30 -5.03
N ALA A 54 11.69 -5.10 -4.65
CA ALA A 54 12.70 -5.61 -5.56
C ALA A 54 12.08 -6.47 -6.67
N ALA A 55 12.53 -6.25 -7.91
CA ALA A 55 12.04 -6.95 -9.11
C ALA A 55 10.50 -6.99 -9.24
N SER A 56 9.83 -5.94 -8.78
CA SER A 56 8.37 -5.86 -8.75
C SER A 56 7.88 -4.46 -9.18
N ASN A 57 6.62 -4.40 -9.60
CA ASN A 57 5.93 -3.15 -9.92
C ASN A 57 5.07 -2.64 -8.74
N GLN A 58 5.12 -3.32 -7.61
CA GLN A 58 4.35 -2.96 -6.43
C GLN A 58 5.13 -1.96 -5.59
N VAL A 59 4.41 -1.26 -4.71
CA VAL A 59 4.96 -0.21 -3.86
C VAL A 59 4.32 -0.30 -2.48
N ALA A 60 5.01 0.23 -1.48
CA ALA A 60 4.46 0.45 -0.15
C ALA A 60 4.70 1.90 0.30
N LEU A 61 3.74 2.44 1.03
CA LEU A 61 3.80 3.77 1.63
C LEU A 61 3.79 3.62 3.15
N LEU A 62 4.83 4.14 3.80
CA LEU A 62 5.08 3.98 5.22
C LEU A 62 5.01 5.36 5.88
N ALA A 63 4.07 5.60 6.77
CA ALA A 63 3.98 6.85 7.52
C ALA A 63 4.32 6.60 8.99
N THR A 64 5.37 7.23 9.49
CA THR A 64 5.59 7.31 10.94
C THR A 64 4.69 8.40 11.48
N VAL A 65 3.78 8.04 12.38
CA VAL A 65 2.77 8.94 12.93
C VAL A 65 2.85 8.98 14.45
N ARG A 66 2.25 10.03 15.03
CA ARG A 66 2.12 10.21 16.47
C ARG A 66 0.74 10.75 16.80
N VAL A 67 0.10 10.14 17.80
CA VAL A 67 -1.12 10.63 18.42
C VAL A 67 -0.74 11.36 19.72
N PRO A 68 -1.40 12.47 20.08
CA PRO A 68 -1.16 13.14 21.36
C PRO A 68 -1.26 12.17 22.55
N GLY A 69 -0.24 12.15 23.40
CA GLY A 69 -0.18 11.25 24.57
C GLY A 69 0.24 9.81 24.28
N SER A 70 0.68 9.49 23.05
CA SER A 70 1.16 8.14 22.68
C SER A 70 2.57 8.16 22.08
N SER A 71 3.24 7.01 22.10
CA SER A 71 4.47 6.80 21.33
C SER A 71 4.19 6.82 19.83
N SER A 72 5.26 7.03 19.04
CA SER A 72 5.16 6.94 17.58
C SER A 72 4.92 5.50 17.13
N PHE A 73 4.17 5.33 16.04
CA PHE A 73 3.95 4.05 15.38
C PHE A 73 3.90 4.24 13.87
N ILE A 74 4.01 3.15 13.12
CA ILE A 74 4.02 3.17 11.65
C ILE A 74 2.64 2.77 11.13
N VAL A 75 2.14 3.50 10.13
CA VAL A 75 1.03 3.06 9.30
C VAL A 75 1.59 2.72 7.92
N ALA A 76 1.53 1.45 7.55
CA ALA A 76 1.95 0.95 6.25
C ALA A 76 0.73 0.71 5.35
N CYS A 77 0.82 1.10 4.08
CA CYS A 77 -0.17 0.76 3.05
C CYS A 77 0.53 0.14 1.85
N THR A 78 0.09 -1.06 1.45
CA THR A 78 0.65 -1.77 0.29
C THR A 78 -0.43 -2.58 -0.45
N HIS A 79 -0.14 -2.88 -1.72
CA HIS A 79 -0.97 -3.74 -2.57
C HIS A 79 -0.04 -4.66 -3.37
N LEU A 80 -0.10 -5.96 -3.08
CA LEU A 80 0.83 -6.97 -3.60
C LEU A 80 0.44 -7.47 -5.00
N VAL A 81 1.31 -8.29 -5.60
CA VAL A 81 1.09 -8.80 -6.96
C VAL A 81 -0.21 -9.63 -7.04
N ALA A 82 -1.05 -9.30 -8.01
CA ALA A 82 -2.37 -9.90 -8.18
C ALA A 82 -2.38 -11.27 -8.90
N ARG A 83 -1.26 -11.67 -9.51
CA ARG A 83 -1.16 -12.91 -10.31
C ARG A 83 -1.44 -14.12 -9.42
N LYS A 84 -2.50 -14.88 -9.73
CA LYS A 84 -2.92 -16.09 -8.99
C LYS A 84 -2.26 -17.35 -9.56
N THR A 85 -0.92 -17.38 -9.54
CA THR A 85 -0.11 -18.55 -9.92
C THR A 85 0.88 -18.88 -8.80
N ALA A 86 1.54 -20.03 -8.87
CA ALA A 86 2.59 -20.42 -7.91
C ALA A 86 3.73 -19.39 -7.87
N GLU A 87 4.12 -18.84 -9.01
CA GLU A 87 5.14 -17.78 -9.10
C GLU A 87 4.63 -16.48 -8.46
N GLY A 88 3.35 -16.16 -8.65
CA GLY A 88 2.71 -15.02 -8.00
C GLY A 88 2.69 -15.14 -6.48
N GLU A 89 2.45 -16.35 -5.95
CA GLU A 89 2.52 -16.63 -4.51
C GLU A 89 3.95 -16.49 -3.98
N ALA A 90 4.93 -17.07 -4.69
CA ALA A 90 6.34 -16.90 -4.33
C ALA A 90 6.77 -15.43 -4.35
N GLN A 91 6.26 -14.63 -5.29
CA GLN A 91 6.53 -13.19 -5.35
C GLN A 91 5.86 -12.42 -4.21
N ARG A 92 4.60 -12.72 -3.86
CA ARG A 92 3.93 -12.13 -2.70
C ARG A 92 4.69 -12.42 -1.41
N LYS A 93 5.15 -13.65 -1.22
CA LYS A 93 5.97 -14.03 -0.06
C LYS A 93 7.22 -13.16 0.03
N LYS A 94 7.96 -12.98 -1.08
CA LYS A 94 9.14 -12.11 -1.13
C LYS A 94 8.80 -10.66 -0.78
N GLN A 95 7.70 -10.12 -1.31
CA GLN A 95 7.25 -8.76 -1.00
C GLN A 95 6.90 -8.59 0.48
N VAL A 96 6.23 -9.57 1.09
CA VAL A 96 5.93 -9.54 2.53
C VAL A 96 7.22 -9.58 3.35
N CYS A 97 8.16 -10.47 3.02
CA CYS A 97 9.46 -10.52 3.70
C CYS A 97 10.19 -9.17 3.63
N GLU A 98 10.26 -8.57 2.44
CA GLU A 98 10.92 -7.27 2.24
C GLU A 98 10.26 -6.14 3.05
N LEU A 99 8.91 -6.12 3.11
CA LEU A 99 8.17 -5.16 3.93
C LEU A 99 8.45 -5.37 5.43
N MET A 100 8.43 -6.62 5.89
CA MET A 100 8.67 -6.96 7.29
C MET A 100 10.10 -6.60 7.71
N GLU A 101 11.11 -6.96 6.91
CA GLU A 101 12.51 -6.58 7.14
C GLU A 101 12.67 -5.05 7.27
N ARG A 102 11.98 -4.29 6.42
CA ARG A 102 11.99 -2.83 6.50
C ARG A 102 11.36 -2.32 7.79
N LEU A 103 10.18 -2.84 8.16
CA LEU A 103 9.46 -2.46 9.38
C LEU A 103 10.23 -2.83 10.66
N ASP A 104 10.86 -4.00 10.68
CA ASP A 104 11.72 -4.46 11.78
C ASP A 104 12.91 -3.51 11.97
N THR A 105 13.51 -3.05 10.88
CA THR A 105 14.59 -2.05 10.92
C THR A 105 14.12 -0.69 11.47
N MET A 106 12.84 -0.34 11.29
CA MET A 106 12.28 0.90 11.87
C MET A 106 12.04 0.77 13.38
N GLY A 107 11.85 -0.44 13.90
CA GLY A 107 11.80 -0.71 15.34
C GLY A 107 10.62 -0.06 16.08
N LEU A 108 9.50 0.21 15.41
CA LEU A 108 8.30 0.80 15.99
C LEU A 108 7.10 -0.14 15.85
N PRO A 109 6.10 -0.07 16.76
CA PRO A 109 4.81 -0.71 16.54
C PRO A 109 4.23 -0.28 15.19
N CYS A 110 3.53 -1.18 14.49
CA CYS A 110 2.98 -0.88 13.17
C CYS A 110 1.54 -1.37 13.00
N VAL A 111 0.82 -0.66 12.13
CA VAL A 111 -0.46 -1.05 11.56
C VAL A 111 -0.24 -1.22 10.06
N ILE A 112 -0.55 -2.41 9.53
CA ILE A 112 -0.32 -2.75 8.12
C ILE A 112 -1.67 -2.89 7.41
N CYS A 113 -1.97 -1.93 6.53
CA CYS A 113 -3.11 -1.97 5.62
C CYS A 113 -2.66 -2.58 4.28
N LEU A 114 -3.12 -3.79 3.98
CA LEU A 114 -2.54 -4.65 2.96
C LEU A 114 -3.64 -5.27 2.10
N ASP A 115 -3.61 -5.02 0.79
CA ASP A 115 -4.24 -5.96 -0.17
C ASP A 115 -3.19 -7.01 -0.54
N MET A 116 -3.28 -8.16 0.12
CA MET A 116 -2.32 -9.23 -0.05
C MET A 116 -2.50 -9.96 -1.38
N ASN A 117 -3.65 -9.86 -2.05
CA ASN A 117 -3.98 -10.73 -3.18
C ASN A 117 -3.75 -12.23 -2.89
N ALA A 118 -3.85 -12.65 -1.64
CA ALA A 118 -3.68 -14.03 -1.19
C ALA A 118 -4.92 -14.48 -0.41
N ALA A 119 -5.13 -15.79 -0.33
CA ALA A 119 -6.09 -16.34 0.62
C ALA A 119 -5.41 -16.60 1.97
N PRO A 120 -6.17 -16.61 3.08
CA PRO A 120 -5.64 -16.99 4.39
C PRO A 120 -5.12 -18.43 4.48
N HIS A 121 -5.57 -19.31 3.58
CA HIS A 121 -5.21 -20.73 3.47
C HIS A 121 -5.19 -21.12 1.98
N ASP A 122 -4.87 -22.38 1.65
CA ASP A 122 -5.00 -22.93 0.30
C ASP A 122 -6.45 -22.88 -0.16
N ALA A 123 -6.83 -21.77 -0.78
CA ALA A 123 -8.16 -21.57 -1.33
C ALA A 123 -8.06 -21.47 -2.84
N ALA A 124 -8.61 -22.48 -3.53
CA ALA A 124 -8.99 -22.34 -4.92
C ALA A 124 -10.28 -21.51 -4.97
N TYR A 125 -10.17 -20.19 -4.99
CA TYR A 125 -11.32 -19.31 -5.24
C TYR A 125 -11.24 -18.74 -6.64
N ALA A 126 -12.37 -18.77 -7.36
CA ALA A 126 -12.49 -18.05 -8.62
C ALA A 126 -12.24 -16.54 -8.36
N ALA A 127 -11.57 -15.86 -9.29
CA ALA A 127 -11.38 -14.42 -9.20
C ALA A 127 -12.76 -13.73 -9.15
N GLN A 128 -13.12 -13.14 -8.01
CA GLN A 128 -14.38 -12.42 -7.82
C GLN A 128 -14.31 -10.95 -8.30
N ALA A 129 -13.25 -10.57 -9.01
CA ALA A 129 -13.18 -9.26 -9.63
C ALA A 129 -14.28 -9.19 -10.70
N TYR A 130 -15.23 -8.28 -10.52
CA TYR A 130 -16.23 -7.99 -11.54
C TYR A 130 -15.51 -7.68 -12.86
N PRO A 131 -15.86 -8.36 -13.97
CA PRO A 131 -15.34 -7.95 -15.27
C PRO A 131 -15.72 -6.49 -15.49
N ALA A 132 -14.73 -5.68 -15.87
CA ALA A 132 -15.01 -4.35 -16.40
C ALA A 132 -15.74 -4.55 -17.73
N THR A 133 -17.07 -4.47 -17.68
CA THR A 133 -17.93 -4.36 -18.86
C THR A 133 -17.79 -2.98 -19.48
#